data_AF-A0A3P8TSE2-F1
#
_entry.id   AF-A0A3P8TSE2-F1
#
_cell.length_a   1.000
_cell.length_b   1.000
_cell.length_c   1.000
_cell.angle_alpha   90.00
_cell.angle_beta   90.00
_cell.angle_gamma   90.00
#
_symmetry.space_group_name_H-M   'P 1'
#
loop_
_entity.id
_entity.type
_entity.pdbx_description
1 polymer ?
#
loop_
_entity_poly.entity_id
_entity_poly.type
_entity_poly.pdbx_seq_one_letter_code
_entity_poly.pdbx_strand_id
1 'polypeptide(L)'
;MACRWRGGPRVCPGEHTGGLKTAQEPSGETEESLREMPRWMRLYFYGMHGVTLDVLLSSLQRVVKYQDPKLVGFSSPYLCVLHSLTHFALEKIYSRRRCFPGRPSVFHLLLYPAVYIGLQVLIGSVKSWSEQVRLLSWTQLAVHYILAQYFSQVLHRGMSRLQYHPSVMRTLTQEGGWRPPHGLPGFARFLFFGMHGFLDEVLFTSIFNLVEKSDRSLSGHTSLWSFLMYGSCSFVVEKLYLHLHYTRGWGTWRRLPIYICFIYTWEFTCGLLLRQFDACSWDYSHYPHNFMGLITLLYLPGWILLSLYQDVLSNVLLGINKHPVCLLFNLFVFILNG
;
A
#
# COMPACT_ATOMS: atom_id res chain seq x y z
N MET A 1 -74.47 -0.09 -26.70
CA MET A 1 -75.61 -0.99 -26.49
C MET A 1 -75.13 -2.43 -26.57
N ALA A 2 -75.53 -3.25 -25.59
CA ALA A 2 -75.55 -4.73 -25.55
C ALA A 2 -74.21 -5.50 -25.66
N CYS A 3 -73.70 -6.12 -24.59
CA CYS A 3 -74.02 -7.48 -24.06
C CYS A 3 -73.28 -8.59 -24.84
N ARG A 4 -72.81 -9.72 -24.30
CA ARG A 4 -72.93 -10.41 -23.00
C ARG A 4 -71.94 -11.60 -22.99
N TRP A 5 -71.28 -11.80 -21.86
CA TRP A 5 -70.97 -13.03 -21.11
C TRP A 5 -71.25 -14.44 -21.67
N ARG A 6 -70.24 -15.34 -21.49
CA ARG A 6 -70.20 -16.73 -20.93
C ARG A 6 -69.27 -17.61 -21.78
N GLY A 7 -68.47 -18.56 -21.28
CA GLY A 7 -68.25 -19.15 -19.96
C GLY A 7 -67.08 -20.17 -20.09
N GLY A 8 -66.45 -20.54 -18.97
CA GLY A 8 -65.37 -21.55 -18.91
C GLY A 8 -65.81 -22.96 -19.31
N PRO A 9 -64.92 -23.97 -19.27
CA PRO A 9 -64.33 -24.43 -18.00
C PRO A 9 -62.84 -24.80 -18.01
N ARG A 10 -62.24 -24.78 -16.82
CA ARG A 10 -60.93 -25.35 -16.48
C ARG A 10 -61.04 -26.87 -16.32
N VAL A 11 -60.10 -27.63 -16.90
CA VAL A 11 -59.63 -28.93 -16.39
C VAL A 11 -58.14 -29.10 -16.75
N CYS A 12 -57.30 -29.28 -15.73
CA CYS A 12 -55.98 -29.95 -15.74
C CYS A 12 -56.13 -31.19 -14.81
N PRO A 13 -55.32 -32.29 -14.85
CA PRO A 13 -53.84 -32.29 -15.01
C PRO A 13 -53.17 -33.58 -15.59
N GLY A 14 -51.83 -33.51 -15.79
CA GLY A 14 -50.88 -34.65 -15.86
C GLY A 14 -50.68 -35.27 -17.25
N GLU A 15 -49.51 -35.75 -17.70
CA GLU A 15 -48.16 -35.83 -17.16
C GLU A 15 -47.20 -36.19 -18.33
N HIS A 16 -45.94 -35.73 -18.24
CA HIS A 16 -44.71 -36.06 -18.97
C HIS A 16 -44.66 -36.97 -20.23
N THR A 17 -44.00 -36.48 -21.28
CA THR A 17 -42.84 -37.15 -21.93
C THR A 17 -42.05 -36.17 -22.81
N GLY A 18 -40.71 -36.27 -22.77
CA GLY A 18 -39.76 -35.25 -23.22
C GLY A 18 -39.40 -35.23 -24.70
N GLY A 19 -38.65 -34.20 -25.10
CA GLY A 19 -38.15 -34.03 -26.46
C GLY A 19 -37.52 -32.66 -26.77
N LEU A 20 -36.42 -32.36 -26.08
CA LEU A 20 -35.28 -31.50 -26.46
C LEU A 20 -35.48 -30.42 -27.56
N LYS A 21 -35.59 -29.15 -27.15
CA LYS A 21 -35.19 -27.98 -27.95
C LYS A 21 -34.08 -27.25 -27.21
N THR A 22 -32.88 -27.28 -27.79
CA THR A 22 -31.72 -26.48 -27.38
C THR A 22 -32.05 -24.99 -27.56
N ALA A 23 -32.46 -24.35 -26.48
CA ALA A 23 -32.48 -22.90 -26.37
C ALA A 23 -31.07 -22.44 -26.01
N GLN A 24 -30.50 -21.64 -26.90
CA GLN A 24 -29.25 -20.93 -26.71
C GLN A 24 -29.44 -19.92 -25.57
N GLU A 25 -28.88 -20.21 -24.40
CA GLU A 25 -28.80 -19.26 -23.29
C GLU A 25 -27.97 -18.04 -23.73
N PRO A 26 -28.42 -16.81 -23.46
CA PRO A 26 -27.53 -15.66 -23.53
C PRO A 26 -26.50 -15.85 -22.41
N SER A 27 -25.26 -16.10 -22.80
CA SER A 27 -24.10 -16.11 -21.91
C SER A 27 -24.12 -14.82 -21.09
N GLY A 28 -24.37 -14.97 -19.79
CA GLY A 28 -24.44 -13.87 -18.85
C GLY A 28 -23.15 -13.06 -18.88
N GLU A 29 -23.19 -11.91 -19.54
CA GLU A 29 -22.33 -10.79 -19.22
C GLU A 29 -22.62 -10.44 -17.76
N THR A 30 -21.82 -11.02 -16.87
CA THR A 30 -21.84 -10.66 -15.46
C THR A 30 -21.35 -9.22 -15.44
N GLU A 31 -22.25 -8.26 -15.21
CA GLU A 31 -21.87 -6.92 -14.74
C GLU A 31 -20.78 -7.10 -13.69
N GLU A 32 -19.52 -6.81 -14.03
CA GLU A 32 -18.37 -7.00 -13.15
C GLU A 32 -18.45 -5.94 -12.05
N SER A 33 -19.25 -6.27 -11.04
CA SER A 33 -19.56 -5.44 -9.89
C SER A 33 -18.29 -4.92 -9.21
N LEU A 34 -18.32 -3.63 -8.85
CA LEU A 34 -17.30 -2.99 -8.01
C LEU A 34 -17.08 -3.85 -6.76
N ARG A 35 -15.89 -4.46 -6.65
CA ARG A 35 -15.58 -5.34 -5.53
C ARG A 35 -14.90 -4.57 -4.42
N GLU A 36 -15.26 -4.89 -3.18
CA GLU A 36 -14.46 -4.46 -2.03
C GLU A 36 -13.02 -4.93 -2.21
N MET A 37 -12.09 -4.11 -1.72
CA MET A 37 -10.67 -4.39 -1.82
C MET A 37 -10.30 -5.76 -1.20
N PRO A 38 -9.55 -6.62 -1.91
CA PRO A 38 -9.14 -7.93 -1.41
C PRO A 38 -8.39 -7.86 -0.07
N ARG A 39 -8.52 -8.91 0.74
CA ARG A 39 -7.92 -8.98 2.08
C ARG A 39 -6.39 -8.86 2.06
N TRP A 40 -5.73 -9.51 1.10
CA TRP A 40 -4.27 -9.46 0.96
C TRP A 40 -3.77 -8.04 0.70
N MET A 41 -4.51 -7.27 -0.11
CA MET A 41 -4.17 -5.90 -0.45
C MET A 41 -4.35 -5.00 0.77
N ARG A 42 -5.44 -5.18 1.55
CA ARG A 42 -5.62 -4.49 2.84
C ARG A 42 -4.44 -4.74 3.79
N LEU A 43 -4.05 -6.00 3.97
CA LEU A 43 -2.90 -6.37 4.80
C LEU A 43 -1.62 -5.68 4.34
N TYR A 44 -1.35 -5.69 3.02
CA TYR A 44 -0.19 -5.02 2.44
C TYR A 44 -0.18 -3.51 2.74
N PHE A 45 -1.31 -2.81 2.53
CA PHE A 45 -1.40 -1.38 2.85
C PHE A 45 -1.16 -1.08 4.32
N TYR A 46 -1.70 -1.92 5.22
CA TYR A 46 -1.50 -1.76 6.66
C TYR A 46 -0.05 -2.00 7.08
N GLY A 47 0.61 -3.05 6.56
CA GLY A 47 2.01 -3.32 6.84
C GLY A 47 2.93 -2.21 6.35
N MET A 48 2.80 -1.85 5.06
CA MET A 48 3.58 -0.77 4.44
C MET A 48 3.40 0.56 5.18
N HIS A 49 2.17 0.90 5.56
CA HIS A 49 1.92 2.14 6.28
C HIS A 49 2.45 2.10 7.71
N GLY A 50 2.37 0.96 8.40
CA GLY A 50 2.99 0.77 9.72
C GLY A 50 4.50 0.94 9.67
N VAL A 51 5.17 0.31 8.69
CA VAL A 51 6.62 0.48 8.46
C VAL A 51 6.98 1.95 8.20
N THR A 52 6.17 2.64 7.41
CA THR A 52 6.36 4.08 7.15
C THR A 52 6.30 4.88 8.44
N LEU A 53 5.33 4.61 9.32
CA LEU A 53 5.20 5.31 10.60
C LEU A 53 6.36 4.98 11.55
N ASP A 54 6.82 3.73 11.61
CA ASP A 54 7.99 3.34 12.40
C ASP A 54 9.23 4.13 11.97
N VAL A 55 9.48 4.21 10.66
CA VAL A 55 10.61 4.93 10.06
C VAL A 55 10.50 6.44 10.36
N LEU A 56 9.34 7.04 10.14
CA LEU A 56 9.12 8.47 10.39
C LEU A 56 9.29 8.82 11.88
N LEU A 57 8.71 8.05 12.78
CA LEU A 57 8.76 8.32 14.23
C LEU A 57 10.17 8.10 14.77
N SER A 58 10.85 7.02 14.38
CA SER A 58 12.22 6.75 14.82
C SER A 58 13.23 7.76 14.26
N SER A 59 13.05 8.19 13.00
CA SER A 59 13.86 9.25 12.40
C SER A 59 13.63 10.60 13.08
N LEU A 60 12.38 11.00 13.31
CA LEU A 60 12.06 12.25 14.01
C LEU A 60 12.64 12.29 15.43
N GLN A 61 12.51 11.19 16.18
CA GLN A 61 13.12 11.08 17.51
C GLN A 61 14.64 11.25 17.47
N ARG A 62 15.30 10.72 16.44
CA ARG A 62 16.75 10.87 16.26
C ARG A 62 17.14 12.28 15.88
N VAL A 63 16.40 12.94 14.99
CA VAL A 63 16.65 14.33 14.61
C VAL A 63 16.55 15.24 15.83
N VAL A 64 15.50 15.08 16.63
CA VAL A 64 15.28 15.87 17.86
C VAL A 64 16.42 15.65 18.87
N LYS A 65 16.99 14.44 18.94
CA LYS A 65 18.00 14.10 19.94
C LYS A 65 19.45 14.31 19.49
N TYR A 66 19.74 14.13 18.19
CA TYR A 66 21.10 14.03 17.66
C TYR A 66 21.36 14.90 16.42
N GLN A 67 20.37 15.64 15.91
CA GLN A 67 20.50 16.47 14.70
C GLN A 67 21.10 15.73 13.50
N ASP A 68 20.71 14.47 13.29
CA ASP A 68 21.25 13.61 12.23
C ASP A 68 20.78 14.06 10.83
N PRO A 69 21.68 14.58 9.95
CA PRO A 69 21.31 15.04 8.62
C PRO A 69 20.91 13.90 7.68
N LYS A 70 21.24 12.65 8.01
CA LYS A 70 20.91 11.46 7.22
C LYS A 70 19.48 10.98 7.46
N LEU A 71 18.81 11.50 8.48
CA LEU A 71 17.40 11.24 8.77
C LEU A 71 17.06 9.74 8.82
N VAL A 72 17.92 8.92 9.44
CA VAL A 72 17.77 7.46 9.42
C VAL A 72 16.68 7.00 10.39
N GLY A 73 15.75 6.18 9.87
CA GLY A 73 14.70 5.49 10.62
C GLY A 73 14.82 3.96 10.55
N PHE A 74 14.05 3.28 11.41
CA PHE A 74 14.14 1.82 11.64
C PHE A 74 12.77 1.17 11.61
N SER A 75 12.71 -0.05 11.10
CA SER A 75 11.57 -0.96 11.26
C SER A 75 12.06 -2.40 11.01
N SER A 76 11.16 -3.36 10.90
CA SER A 76 11.52 -4.74 10.56
C SER A 76 10.40 -5.46 9.78
N PRO A 77 10.73 -6.51 9.02
CA PRO A 77 9.73 -7.36 8.37
C PRO A 77 8.72 -7.94 9.38
N TYR A 78 9.18 -8.26 10.60
CA TYR A 78 8.32 -8.72 11.68
C TYR A 78 7.29 -7.64 12.10
N LEU A 79 7.74 -6.40 12.30
CA LEU A 79 6.85 -5.29 12.62
C LEU A 79 5.86 -5.01 11.49
N CYS A 80 6.28 -5.13 10.23
CA CYS A 80 5.38 -5.03 9.07
C CYS A 80 4.21 -6.02 9.17
N VAL A 81 4.48 -7.29 9.47
CA VAL A 81 3.43 -8.31 9.66
C VAL A 81 2.54 -7.95 10.85
N LEU A 82 3.14 -7.52 11.96
CA LEU A 82 2.42 -7.16 13.16
C LEU A 82 1.47 -5.98 12.94
N HIS A 83 1.92 -4.92 12.27
CA HIS A 83 1.11 -3.78 11.85
C HIS A 83 -0.02 -4.23 10.93
N SER A 84 0.27 -5.11 9.96
CA SER A 84 -0.72 -5.67 9.05
C SER A 84 -1.88 -6.34 9.80
N LEU A 85 -1.55 -7.23 10.74
CA LEU A 85 -2.53 -7.99 11.52
C LEU A 85 -3.29 -7.12 12.51
N THR A 86 -2.57 -6.23 13.20
CA THR A 86 -3.14 -5.29 14.18
C THR A 86 -4.18 -4.39 13.53
N HIS A 87 -3.83 -3.75 12.42
CA HIS A 87 -4.77 -2.86 11.72
C HIS A 87 -5.87 -3.61 11.01
N PHE A 88 -5.64 -4.86 10.57
CA PHE A 88 -6.71 -5.70 10.06
C PHE A 88 -7.74 -6.06 11.15
N ALA A 89 -7.29 -6.33 12.39
CA ALA A 89 -8.18 -6.54 13.53
C ALA A 89 -8.92 -5.25 13.92
N LEU A 90 -8.21 -4.11 13.97
CA LEU A 90 -8.80 -2.80 14.25
C LEU A 90 -9.82 -2.39 13.19
N GLU A 91 -9.63 -2.77 11.92
CA GLU A 91 -10.64 -2.55 10.88
C GLU A 91 -11.95 -3.30 11.17
N LYS A 92 -11.88 -4.51 11.74
CA LYS A 92 -13.09 -5.24 12.15
C LYS A 92 -13.81 -4.55 13.29
N ILE A 93 -13.06 -4.02 14.28
CA ILE A 93 -13.62 -3.19 15.35
C ILE A 93 -14.22 -1.90 14.76
N TYR A 94 -13.53 -1.27 13.82
CA TYR A 94 -13.98 -0.07 13.12
C TYR A 94 -15.31 -0.28 12.38
N SER A 95 -15.51 -1.45 11.76
CA SER A 95 -16.75 -1.77 11.07
C SER A 95 -17.97 -1.81 12.00
N ARG A 96 -17.77 -2.09 13.30
CA ARG A 96 -18.83 -2.09 14.34
C ARG A 96 -19.30 -0.69 14.73
N ARG A 97 -18.70 0.38 14.21
CA ARG A 97 -19.16 1.77 14.44
C ARG A 97 -20.63 1.98 14.08
N ARG A 98 -21.18 1.21 13.14
CA ARG A 98 -22.60 1.26 12.75
C ARG A 98 -23.55 0.88 13.90
N CYS A 99 -23.05 0.17 14.92
CA CYS A 99 -23.79 -0.18 16.13
C CYS A 99 -23.90 0.99 17.13
N PHE A 100 -23.23 2.14 16.88
CA PHE A 100 -23.31 3.35 17.70
C PHE A 100 -23.99 4.52 16.96
N PRO A 101 -25.26 4.37 16.49
CA PRO A 101 -25.90 5.38 15.64
C PRO A 101 -26.16 6.72 16.33
N GLY A 102 -26.30 6.73 17.66
CA GLY A 102 -26.65 7.94 18.42
C GLY A 102 -25.47 8.82 18.87
N ARG A 103 -24.23 8.31 18.89
CA ARG A 103 -23.03 9.04 19.38
C ARG A 103 -21.75 8.58 18.68
N PRO A 104 -21.53 8.91 17.39
CA PRO A 104 -20.33 8.50 16.65
C PRO A 104 -19.02 9.00 17.28
N SER A 105 -19.06 10.15 17.97
CA SER A 105 -17.90 10.73 18.65
C SER A 105 -17.37 9.85 19.79
N VAL A 106 -18.24 9.13 20.51
CA VAL A 106 -17.82 8.21 21.58
C VAL A 106 -16.98 7.07 21.02
N PHE A 107 -17.33 6.58 19.84
CA PHE A 107 -16.56 5.54 19.17
C PHE A 107 -15.16 6.05 18.79
N HIS A 108 -15.07 7.21 18.13
CA HIS A 108 -13.80 7.74 17.62
C HIS A 108 -12.89 8.30 18.71
N LEU A 109 -13.42 8.94 19.75
CA LEU A 109 -12.64 9.62 20.78
C LEU A 109 -12.31 8.75 22.00
N LEU A 110 -13.11 7.73 22.30
CA LEU A 110 -12.96 6.92 23.51
C LEU A 110 -12.73 5.44 23.19
N LEU A 111 -13.69 4.78 22.53
CA LEU A 111 -13.63 3.32 22.34
C LEU A 111 -12.45 2.91 21.44
N TYR A 112 -12.32 3.52 20.27
CA TYR A 112 -11.27 3.16 19.33
C TYR A 112 -9.86 3.44 19.89
N PRO A 113 -9.55 4.62 20.47
CA PRO A 113 -8.26 4.87 21.11
C PRO A 113 -7.95 3.94 22.27
N ALA A 114 -8.94 3.64 23.13
CA ALA A 114 -8.74 2.71 24.23
C ALA A 114 -8.34 1.30 23.74
N VAL A 115 -9.03 0.79 22.71
CA VAL A 115 -8.72 -0.52 22.12
C VAL A 115 -7.35 -0.50 21.41
N TYR A 116 -7.05 0.56 20.66
CA TYR A 116 -5.75 0.72 20.00
C TYR A 116 -4.60 0.74 21.03
N ILE A 117 -4.69 1.59 22.05
CA ILE A 117 -3.66 1.71 23.08
C ILE A 117 -3.51 0.39 23.84
N GLY A 118 -4.63 -0.26 24.21
CA GLY A 118 -4.59 -1.58 24.86
C GLY A 118 -3.89 -2.64 24.01
N LEU A 119 -4.13 -2.65 22.70
CA LEU A 119 -3.47 -3.56 21.77
C LEU A 119 -1.96 -3.26 21.64
N GLN A 120 -1.57 -1.98 21.59
CA GLN A 120 -0.16 -1.59 21.55
C GLN A 120 0.59 -1.94 22.83
N VAL A 121 -0.05 -1.79 24.00
CA VAL A 121 0.51 -2.22 25.29
C VAL A 121 0.69 -3.75 25.32
N LEU A 122 -0.28 -4.51 24.83
CA LEU A 122 -0.20 -5.97 24.74
C LEU A 122 0.91 -6.42 23.78
N ILE A 123 1.06 -5.75 22.65
CA ILE A 123 2.13 -6.02 21.68
C ILE A 123 3.51 -5.71 22.30
N GLY A 124 3.62 -4.57 22.99
CA GLY A 124 4.84 -4.16 23.68
C GLY A 124 5.26 -5.15 24.76
N SER A 125 4.30 -5.70 25.53
CA SER A 125 4.58 -6.68 26.57
C SER A 125 5.04 -8.03 26.01
N VAL A 126 4.56 -8.44 24.83
CA VAL A 126 5.04 -9.66 24.15
C VAL A 126 6.47 -9.48 23.60
N LYS A 127 6.82 -8.28 23.13
CA LYS A 127 8.17 -7.98 22.60
C LYS A 127 9.24 -7.88 23.70
N SER A 128 8.82 -7.59 24.94
CA SER A 128 9.71 -7.38 26.08
C SER A 128 9.24 -8.21 27.27
N TRP A 129 9.47 -9.53 27.22
CA TRP A 129 9.30 -10.41 28.39
C TRP A 129 10.40 -10.21 29.47
N SER A 130 11.32 -9.27 29.23
CA SER A 130 12.37 -8.86 30.15
C SER A 130 12.46 -7.34 30.11
N GLU A 131 11.98 -6.68 31.16
CA GLU A 131 11.96 -5.22 31.38
C GLU A 131 10.86 -4.43 30.64
N GLN A 132 10.34 -3.40 31.32
CA GLN A 132 9.28 -2.45 30.91
C GLN A 132 7.80 -2.79 31.27
N VAL A 133 7.53 -2.90 32.57
CA VAL A 133 6.40 -2.15 33.18
C VAL A 133 6.90 -0.75 33.62
N ARG A 134 7.78 -0.12 32.82
CA ARG A 134 8.23 1.25 33.11
C ARG A 134 7.20 2.19 32.52
N LEU A 135 6.50 2.88 33.42
CA LEU A 135 5.71 4.10 33.22
C LEU A 135 5.65 4.54 31.75
N LEU A 136 4.53 4.26 31.08
CA LEU A 136 4.20 4.87 29.80
C LEU A 136 4.28 6.39 30.01
N SER A 137 5.32 7.04 29.49
CA SER A 137 5.47 8.49 29.60
C SER A 137 4.20 9.12 29.05
N TRP A 138 3.66 10.15 29.73
CA TRP A 138 2.48 10.87 29.26
C TRP A 138 2.63 11.32 27.80
N THR A 139 3.85 11.62 27.37
CA THR A 139 4.20 11.92 25.97
C THR A 139 3.95 10.76 25.02
N GLN A 140 4.33 9.53 25.39
CA GLN A 140 4.09 8.33 24.59
C GLN A 140 2.60 8.01 24.51
N LEU A 141 1.86 8.14 25.62
CA LEU A 141 0.42 7.94 25.61
C LEU A 141 -0.28 8.95 24.69
N ALA A 142 0.13 10.22 24.73
CA ALA A 142 -0.38 11.27 23.85
C ALA A 142 -0.12 10.95 22.37
N VAL A 143 1.10 10.53 22.01
CA VAL A 143 1.43 10.11 20.64
C VAL A 143 0.55 8.93 20.19
N HIS A 144 0.37 7.91 21.03
CA HIS A 144 -0.48 6.77 20.69
C HIS A 144 -1.97 7.18 20.55
N TYR A 145 -2.44 8.15 21.34
CA TYR A 145 -3.78 8.69 21.20
C TYR A 145 -3.97 9.44 19.88
N ILE A 146 -3.01 10.29 19.50
CA ILE A 146 -3.00 11.03 18.23
C ILE A 146 -2.98 10.04 17.05
N LEU A 147 -2.13 9.02 17.11
CA LEU A 147 -2.09 7.95 16.11
C LEU A 147 -3.43 7.20 16.03
N ALA A 148 -4.06 6.91 17.17
CA ALA A 148 -5.38 6.27 17.18
C ALA A 148 -6.45 7.14 16.48
N GLN A 149 -6.44 8.46 16.70
CA GLN A 149 -7.33 9.38 15.98
C GLN A 149 -7.07 9.33 14.49
N TYR A 150 -5.80 9.42 14.09
CA TYR A 150 -5.40 9.30 12.68
C TYR A 150 -5.89 7.98 12.05
N PHE A 151 -5.67 6.85 12.70
CA PHE A 151 -6.07 5.54 12.15
C PHE A 151 -7.58 5.41 12.00
N SER A 152 -8.34 5.89 12.99
CA SER A 152 -9.81 5.85 12.96
C SER A 152 -10.40 6.78 11.89
N GLN A 153 -9.89 8.02 11.82
CA GLN A 153 -10.51 9.07 11.02
C GLN A 153 -10.00 9.11 9.58
N VAL A 154 -8.74 8.73 9.36
CA VAL A 154 -8.06 8.81 8.07
C VAL A 154 -7.86 7.42 7.48
N LEU A 155 -7.08 6.56 8.13
CA LEU A 155 -6.66 5.28 7.54
C LEU A 155 -7.86 4.35 7.27
N HIS A 156 -8.57 3.92 8.32
CA HIS A 156 -9.68 2.96 8.15
C HIS A 156 -10.86 3.57 7.38
N ARG A 157 -11.10 4.88 7.54
CA ARG A 157 -12.09 5.60 6.74
C ARG A 157 -11.73 5.55 5.26
N GLY A 158 -10.47 5.82 4.91
CA GLY A 158 -9.94 5.75 3.56
C GLY A 158 -10.02 4.34 2.97
N MET A 159 -9.57 3.34 3.73
CA MET A 159 -9.59 1.93 3.33
C MET A 159 -11.01 1.39 3.12
N SER A 160 -12.01 1.93 3.81
CA SER A 160 -13.43 1.58 3.59
C SER A 160 -14.03 2.17 2.30
N ARG A 161 -13.36 3.16 1.69
CA ARG A 161 -13.83 3.86 0.48
C ARG A 161 -13.11 3.41 -0.80
N LEU A 162 -12.00 2.67 -0.67
CA LEU A 162 -11.27 2.13 -1.81
C LEU A 162 -12.06 0.99 -2.45
N GLN A 163 -12.26 1.09 -3.77
CA GLN A 163 -12.87 0.05 -4.58
C GLN A 163 -11.82 -0.53 -5.51
N TYR A 164 -11.89 -1.84 -5.73
CA TYR A 164 -10.98 -2.55 -6.61
C TYR A 164 -11.76 -3.09 -7.80
N HIS A 165 -11.32 -2.71 -9.00
CA HIS A 165 -11.85 -3.21 -10.25
C HIS A 165 -10.77 -4.09 -10.91
N PRO A 166 -10.93 -5.43 -10.86
CA PRO A 166 -9.98 -6.35 -11.47
C PRO A 166 -9.82 -6.16 -12.98
N SER A 167 -10.80 -5.54 -13.63
CA SER A 167 -11.04 -5.62 -15.07
C SER A 167 -10.65 -4.39 -15.89
N VAL A 168 -10.05 -3.35 -15.30
CA VAL A 168 -9.48 -2.23 -16.09
C VAL A 168 -8.54 -2.75 -17.19
N MET A 169 -7.87 -3.89 -16.95
CA MET A 169 -7.02 -4.57 -17.92
C MET A 169 -7.73 -5.07 -19.19
N ARG A 170 -8.99 -5.53 -19.09
CA ARG A 170 -9.71 -6.15 -20.22
C ARG A 170 -10.41 -5.10 -21.09
N THR A 171 -10.86 -4.00 -20.50
CA THR A 171 -11.53 -2.91 -21.23
C THR A 171 -10.56 -2.09 -22.08
N LEU A 172 -9.33 -1.83 -21.58
CA LEU A 172 -8.30 -1.06 -22.32
C LEU A 172 -7.76 -1.80 -23.56
N THR A 173 -7.92 -3.12 -23.63
CA THR A 173 -7.50 -3.93 -24.77
C THR A 173 -8.60 -4.11 -25.82
N GLN A 174 -9.86 -3.83 -25.47
CA GLN A 174 -11.01 -4.08 -26.33
C GLN A 174 -11.53 -2.82 -27.04
N GLU A 175 -11.42 -1.65 -26.42
CA GLU A 175 -11.73 -0.37 -27.08
C GLU A 175 -10.43 0.31 -27.53
N GLY A 176 -10.22 0.42 -28.84
CA GLY A 176 -8.99 0.93 -29.48
C GLY A 176 -8.68 2.42 -29.25
N GLY A 177 -8.85 2.94 -28.04
CA GLY A 177 -8.52 4.30 -27.64
C GLY A 177 -7.84 4.33 -26.27
N TRP A 178 -6.60 4.84 -26.23
CA TRP A 178 -5.87 5.13 -24.99
C TRP A 178 -6.57 6.24 -24.20
N ARG A 179 -7.51 5.89 -23.32
CA ARG A 179 -7.96 6.77 -22.25
C ARG A 179 -7.25 6.36 -20.96
N PRO A 180 -6.48 7.24 -20.31
CA PRO A 180 -5.84 6.89 -19.05
C PRO A 180 -6.95 6.49 -18.07
N PRO A 181 -6.89 5.29 -17.47
CA PRO A 181 -7.91 4.86 -16.53
C PRO A 181 -8.03 5.85 -15.36
N HIS A 182 -9.24 6.04 -14.84
CA HIS A 182 -9.56 6.89 -13.68
C HIS A 182 -9.01 6.30 -12.36
N GLY A 183 -7.71 5.98 -12.34
CA GLY A 183 -7.02 5.46 -11.17
C GLY A 183 -6.68 6.53 -10.14
N LEU A 184 -5.91 6.14 -9.12
CA LEU A 184 -5.46 7.05 -8.05
C LEU A 184 -4.81 8.34 -8.61
N PRO A 185 -5.07 9.52 -8.00
CA PRO A 185 -4.41 10.77 -8.39
C PRO A 185 -2.88 10.66 -8.32
N GLY A 186 -2.16 11.35 -9.22
CA GLY A 186 -0.70 11.24 -9.33
C GLY A 186 0.04 11.44 -8.00
N PHE A 187 -0.35 12.43 -7.21
CA PHE A 187 0.21 12.66 -5.87
C PHE A 187 0.00 11.47 -4.91
N ALA A 188 -1.17 10.83 -4.95
CA ALA A 188 -1.43 9.65 -4.13
C ALA A 188 -0.57 8.45 -4.57
N ARG A 189 -0.27 8.33 -5.88
CA ARG A 189 0.64 7.31 -6.41
C ARG A 189 2.08 7.58 -5.96
N PHE A 190 2.54 8.83 -6.03
CA PHE A 190 3.85 9.22 -5.49
C PHE A 190 4.01 8.85 -4.01
N LEU A 191 3.04 9.20 -3.17
CA LEU A 191 3.10 8.87 -1.74
C LEU A 191 3.03 7.36 -1.50
N PHE A 192 2.24 6.63 -2.29
CA PHE A 192 2.24 5.17 -2.25
C PHE A 192 3.62 4.61 -2.57
N PHE A 193 4.26 5.07 -3.65
CA PHE A 193 5.59 4.63 -4.03
C PHE A 193 6.67 5.01 -3.01
N GLY A 194 6.57 6.17 -2.38
CA GLY A 194 7.51 6.55 -1.32
C GLY A 194 7.39 5.64 -0.09
N MET A 195 6.16 5.35 0.37
CA MET A 195 5.93 4.39 1.47
C MET A 195 6.38 2.99 1.09
N HIS A 196 6.15 2.61 -0.17
CA HIS A 196 6.55 1.33 -0.68
C HIS A 196 8.08 1.19 -0.74
N GLY A 197 8.79 2.25 -1.17
CA GLY A 197 10.24 2.29 -1.16
C GLY A 197 10.83 2.15 0.24
N PHE A 198 10.19 2.70 1.27
CA PHE A 198 10.59 2.41 2.65
C PHE A 198 10.44 0.94 3.02
N LEU A 199 9.34 0.30 2.61
CA LEU A 199 9.17 -1.13 2.82
C LEU A 199 10.27 -1.92 2.12
N ASP A 200 10.56 -1.61 0.85
CA ASP A 200 11.58 -2.29 0.06
C ASP A 200 12.97 -2.15 0.70
N GLU A 201 13.34 -0.95 1.13
CA GLU A 201 14.65 -0.70 1.76
C GLU A 201 14.76 -1.34 3.15
N VAL A 202 13.70 -1.32 3.96
CA VAL A 202 13.69 -2.01 5.25
C VAL A 202 13.81 -3.52 5.06
N LEU A 203 13.12 -4.10 4.07
CA LEU A 203 13.26 -5.52 3.74
C LEU A 203 14.67 -5.84 3.24
N PHE A 204 15.20 -5.03 2.33
CA PHE A 204 16.53 -5.19 1.78
C PHE A 204 17.61 -5.12 2.86
N THR A 205 17.63 -4.06 3.65
CA THR A 205 18.61 -3.88 4.73
C THR A 205 18.48 -4.92 5.83
N SER A 206 17.26 -5.39 6.12
CA SER A 206 17.02 -6.48 7.08
C SER A 206 17.59 -7.81 6.59
N ILE A 207 17.30 -8.20 5.34
CA ILE A 207 17.85 -9.40 4.71
C ILE A 207 19.37 -9.31 4.62
N PHE A 208 19.87 -8.14 4.23
CA PHE A 208 21.30 -7.89 4.11
C PHE A 208 22.02 -8.02 5.47
N ASN A 209 21.48 -7.42 6.53
CA ASN A 209 21.98 -7.58 7.90
C ASN A 209 21.92 -9.04 8.37
N LEU A 210 20.88 -9.79 8.00
CA LEU A 210 20.76 -11.21 8.33
C LEU A 210 21.81 -12.05 7.59
N VAL A 211 22.05 -11.80 6.31
CA VAL A 211 22.95 -12.61 5.47
C VAL A 211 24.41 -12.28 5.75
N GLU A 212 24.78 -11.01 5.79
CA GLU A 212 26.18 -10.59 5.92
C GLU A 212 26.65 -10.55 7.38
N LYS A 213 25.79 -10.11 8.31
CA LYS A 213 26.14 -9.93 9.73
C LYS A 213 25.58 -11.03 10.62
N SER A 214 24.81 -11.98 10.08
CA SER A 214 24.11 -13.02 10.86
C SER A 214 23.20 -12.46 11.96
N ASP A 215 22.73 -11.21 11.79
CA ASP A 215 21.89 -10.55 12.78
C ASP A 215 20.45 -11.08 12.69
N ARG A 216 20.06 -11.86 13.70
CA ARG A 216 18.71 -12.45 13.80
C ARG A 216 17.66 -11.47 14.32
N SER A 217 18.03 -10.23 14.64
CA SER A 217 17.08 -9.18 15.04
C SER A 217 16.11 -8.81 13.91
N LEU A 218 16.46 -9.14 12.65
CA LEU A 218 15.73 -8.73 11.44
C LEU A 218 15.52 -7.21 11.36
N SER A 219 16.36 -6.42 12.03
CA SER A 219 16.27 -4.96 12.02
C SER A 219 16.70 -4.40 10.67
N GLY A 220 15.79 -3.65 10.04
CA GLY A 220 16.05 -2.88 8.83
C GLY A 220 16.07 -1.39 9.12
N HIS A 221 16.70 -0.63 8.23
CA HIS A 221 16.79 0.82 8.32
C HIS A 221 16.69 1.47 6.95
N THR A 222 16.34 2.75 6.92
CA THR A 222 16.17 3.55 5.70
C THR A 222 16.33 5.03 6.04
N SER A 223 16.71 5.86 5.07
CA SER A 223 16.75 7.32 5.22
C SER A 223 15.43 7.95 4.78
N LEU A 224 14.99 9.05 5.40
CA LEU A 224 13.84 9.81 4.87
C LEU A 224 14.06 10.30 3.43
N TRP A 225 15.31 10.51 3.00
CA TRP A 225 15.64 10.84 1.62
C TRP A 225 15.25 9.74 0.63
N SER A 226 15.27 8.48 1.07
CA SER A 226 14.83 7.33 0.28
C SER A 226 13.35 7.40 -0.10
N PHE A 227 12.49 8.02 0.73
CA PHE A 227 11.10 8.25 0.38
C PHE A 227 10.98 9.06 -0.91
N LEU A 228 11.72 10.16 -0.98
CA LEU A 228 11.69 11.07 -2.12
C LEU A 228 12.33 10.40 -3.35
N MET A 229 13.45 9.70 -3.15
CA MET A 229 14.18 9.03 -4.21
C MET A 229 13.36 7.90 -4.84
N TYR A 230 12.90 6.93 -4.05
CA TYR A 230 12.12 5.80 -4.55
C TYR A 230 10.72 6.23 -4.99
N GLY A 231 10.08 7.15 -4.25
CA GLY A 231 8.78 7.70 -4.62
C GLY A 231 8.81 8.37 -5.99
N SER A 232 9.83 9.19 -6.27
CA SER A 232 9.99 9.87 -7.57
C SER A 232 10.40 8.90 -8.68
N CYS A 233 11.36 8.01 -8.41
CA CYS A 233 11.81 6.99 -9.37
C CYS A 233 10.64 6.12 -9.84
N SER A 234 9.93 5.48 -8.90
CA SER A 234 8.82 4.59 -9.22
C SER A 234 7.63 5.32 -9.85
N PHE A 235 7.40 6.59 -9.50
CA PHE A 235 6.41 7.42 -10.16
C PHE A 235 6.74 7.66 -11.65
N VAL A 236 7.99 7.93 -11.98
CA VAL A 236 8.43 8.11 -13.38
C VAL A 236 8.44 6.77 -14.12
N VAL A 237 8.94 5.70 -13.49
CA VAL A 237 8.94 4.34 -14.06
C VAL A 237 7.52 3.88 -14.37
N GLU A 238 6.53 4.22 -13.54
CA GLU A 238 5.13 3.96 -13.85
C GLU A 238 4.66 4.69 -15.12
N LYS A 239 5.02 5.97 -15.31
CA LYS A 239 4.67 6.69 -16.55
C LYS A 239 5.33 6.06 -17.76
N LEU A 240 6.57 5.62 -17.60
CA LEU A 240 7.30 4.89 -18.62
C LEU A 240 6.62 3.55 -18.92
N TYR A 241 6.19 2.81 -17.90
CA TYR A 241 5.38 1.59 -18.05
C TYR A 241 4.11 1.87 -18.85
N LEU A 242 3.35 2.91 -18.48
CA LEU A 242 2.13 3.30 -19.17
C LEU A 242 2.36 3.72 -20.62
N HIS A 243 3.51 4.31 -20.94
CA HIS A 243 3.83 4.65 -22.32
C HIS A 243 4.28 3.40 -23.12
N LEU A 244 5.24 2.65 -22.59
CA LEU A 244 5.87 1.53 -23.30
C LEU A 244 4.93 0.34 -23.45
N HIS A 245 4.20 -0.04 -22.41
CA HIS A 245 3.33 -1.22 -22.46
C HIS A 245 2.18 -1.02 -23.44
N TYR A 246 1.72 0.21 -23.54
CA TYR A 246 0.32 0.50 -23.79
C TYR A 246 0.19 1.39 -25.03
N THR A 247 1.00 2.45 -25.14
CA THR A 247 1.16 3.18 -26.41
C THR A 247 2.02 2.41 -27.41
N ARG A 248 3.11 1.78 -26.95
CA ARG A 248 4.07 1.07 -27.84
C ARG A 248 3.83 -0.43 -27.96
N GLY A 249 2.99 -1.03 -27.11
CA GLY A 249 2.71 -2.47 -27.14
C GLY A 249 3.91 -3.35 -26.73
N TRP A 250 4.90 -2.80 -26.04
CA TRP A 250 6.11 -3.56 -25.70
C TRP A 250 5.82 -4.59 -24.62
N GLY A 251 6.34 -5.80 -24.77
CA GLY A 251 6.32 -6.84 -23.73
C GLY A 251 7.31 -6.55 -22.61
N THR A 252 7.11 -7.22 -21.46
CA THR A 252 7.88 -7.02 -20.21
C THR A 252 9.41 -7.03 -20.44
N TRP A 253 9.93 -8.04 -21.14
CA TRP A 253 11.37 -8.18 -21.38
C TRP A 253 12.02 -7.03 -22.16
N ARG A 254 11.25 -6.29 -22.97
CA ARG A 254 11.75 -5.10 -23.67
C ARG A 254 11.72 -3.84 -22.80
N ARG A 255 10.85 -3.80 -21.79
CA ARG A 255 10.71 -2.65 -20.87
C ARG A 255 11.74 -2.70 -19.75
N LEU A 256 12.00 -3.90 -19.20
CA LEU A 256 12.92 -4.13 -18.08
C LEU A 256 14.30 -3.47 -18.23
N PRO A 257 15.02 -3.63 -19.36
CA PRO A 257 16.33 -2.98 -19.53
C PRO A 257 16.25 -1.46 -19.42
N ILE A 258 15.17 -0.84 -19.92
CA ILE A 258 14.98 0.62 -19.81
C ILE A 258 14.78 1.02 -18.36
N TYR A 259 13.96 0.29 -17.61
CA TYR A 259 13.76 0.56 -16.18
C TYR A 259 15.06 0.47 -15.41
N ILE A 260 15.86 -0.57 -15.66
CA ILE A 260 17.13 -0.78 -14.97
C ILE A 260 18.12 0.35 -15.29
N CYS A 261 18.26 0.73 -16.57
CA CYS A 261 19.09 1.87 -16.95
C CYS A 261 18.62 3.16 -16.27
N PHE A 262 17.31 3.38 -16.20
CA PHE A 262 16.72 4.52 -15.52
C PHE A 262 16.99 4.50 -14.01
N ILE A 263 16.78 3.35 -13.35
CA ILE A 263 17.03 3.15 -11.92
C ILE A 263 18.49 3.47 -11.58
N TYR A 264 19.45 2.89 -12.31
CA TYR A 264 20.88 3.17 -12.08
C TYR A 264 21.22 4.65 -12.28
N THR A 265 20.64 5.29 -13.30
CA THR A 265 20.83 6.74 -13.54
C THR A 265 20.24 7.55 -12.40
N TRP A 266 19.06 7.18 -11.90
CA TRP A 266 18.37 7.85 -10.81
C TRP A 266 19.11 7.70 -9.49
N GLU A 267 19.51 6.48 -9.14
CA GLU A 267 20.31 6.17 -7.94
C GLU A 267 21.63 6.94 -7.96
N PHE A 268 22.34 6.95 -9.09
CA PHE A 268 23.59 7.68 -9.25
C PHE A 268 23.41 9.19 -9.09
N THR A 269 22.42 9.78 -9.76
CA THR A 269 22.17 11.23 -9.72
C THR A 269 21.69 11.69 -8.34
N CYS A 270 20.76 10.97 -7.71
CA CYS A 270 20.35 11.25 -6.34
C CYS A 270 21.50 11.06 -5.34
N GLY A 271 22.32 10.02 -5.51
CA GLY A 271 23.50 9.80 -4.69
C GLY A 271 24.52 10.95 -4.80
N LEU A 272 24.78 11.45 -6.02
CA LEU A 272 25.63 12.62 -6.23
C LEU A 272 25.08 13.87 -5.53
N LEU A 273 23.77 14.13 -5.66
CA LEU A 273 23.13 15.28 -5.01
C LEU A 273 23.19 15.19 -3.49
N LEU A 274 22.83 14.04 -2.91
CA LEU A 274 22.85 13.83 -1.47
C LEU A 274 24.27 13.90 -0.89
N ARG A 275 25.27 13.45 -1.65
CA ARG A 275 26.68 13.52 -1.25
C ARG A 275 27.18 14.97 -1.12
N GLN A 276 26.60 15.94 -1.85
CA GLN A 276 26.93 17.37 -1.68
C GLN A 276 26.52 17.92 -0.31
N PHE A 277 25.55 17.29 0.35
CA PHE A 277 25.02 17.70 1.67
C PHE A 277 25.42 16.74 2.80
N ASP A 278 26.35 15.81 2.57
CA ASP A 278 26.71 14.70 3.49
C ASP A 278 25.49 13.86 3.95
N ALA A 279 24.45 13.84 3.12
CA ALA A 279 23.17 13.17 3.39
C ALA A 279 23.06 11.78 2.72
N CYS A 280 24.07 11.39 1.93
CA CYS A 280 24.10 10.08 1.26
C CYS A 280 24.23 8.96 2.31
N SER A 281 23.22 8.09 2.38
CA SER A 281 23.13 7.04 3.39
C SER A 281 23.85 5.74 3.00
N TRP A 282 24.32 5.62 1.76
CA TRP A 282 25.01 4.43 1.25
C TRP A 282 26.37 4.74 0.62
N ASP A 283 27.25 3.74 0.65
CA ASP A 283 28.54 3.74 -0.03
C ASP A 283 28.91 2.30 -0.44
N TYR A 284 28.97 2.06 -1.76
CA TYR A 284 29.29 0.78 -2.37
C TYR A 284 30.75 0.64 -2.79
N SER A 285 31.65 1.52 -2.32
CA SER A 285 33.08 1.51 -2.70
C SER A 285 33.78 0.18 -2.40
N HIS A 286 33.25 -0.58 -1.44
CA HIS A 286 33.76 -1.90 -1.04
C HIS A 286 33.32 -3.05 -1.98
N TYR A 287 32.35 -2.83 -2.86
CA TYR A 287 31.90 -3.83 -3.82
C TYR A 287 32.67 -3.76 -5.15
N PRO A 288 32.91 -4.91 -5.82
CA PRO A 288 33.49 -4.91 -7.16
C PRO A 288 32.49 -4.32 -8.16
N HIS A 289 33.00 -3.75 -9.26
CA HIS A 289 32.18 -3.11 -10.31
C HIS A 289 31.28 -1.97 -9.79
N ASN A 290 31.73 -1.29 -8.72
CA ASN A 290 31.10 -0.06 -8.28
C ASN A 290 31.54 1.12 -9.17
N PHE A 291 30.68 2.13 -9.26
CA PHE A 291 31.01 3.39 -9.90
C PHE A 291 30.85 4.53 -8.89
N MET A 292 31.98 5.18 -8.56
CA MET A 292 32.09 6.24 -7.54
C MET A 292 31.54 5.86 -6.15
N GLY A 293 31.44 4.57 -5.84
CA GLY A 293 30.76 4.07 -4.65
C GLY A 293 29.27 4.40 -4.56
N LEU A 294 28.64 4.89 -5.64
CA LEU A 294 27.24 5.31 -5.65
C LEU A 294 26.29 4.27 -6.25
N ILE A 295 26.77 3.52 -7.24
CA ILE A 295 26.05 2.40 -7.84
C ILE A 295 26.96 1.18 -7.92
N THR A 296 26.37 -0.01 -7.91
CA THR A 296 27.10 -1.27 -8.12
C THR A 296 26.36 -2.19 -9.09
N LEU A 297 27.09 -2.74 -10.06
CA LEU A 297 26.54 -3.73 -11.00
C LEU A 297 26.23 -5.07 -10.32
N LEU A 298 26.76 -5.30 -9.12
CA LEU A 298 26.44 -6.49 -8.33
C LEU A 298 24.94 -6.57 -7.97
N TYR A 299 24.26 -5.42 -7.87
CA TYR A 299 22.83 -5.35 -7.54
C TYR A 299 21.91 -5.54 -8.76
N LEU A 300 22.47 -5.74 -9.96
CA LEU A 300 21.68 -5.97 -11.18
C LEU A 300 20.62 -7.08 -11.04
N PRO A 301 20.90 -8.25 -10.43
CA PRO A 301 19.86 -9.27 -10.20
C PRO A 301 18.71 -8.74 -9.33
N GLY A 302 19.02 -7.95 -8.30
CA GLY A 302 18.02 -7.29 -7.45
C GLY A 302 17.17 -6.30 -8.25
N TRP A 303 17.79 -5.49 -9.10
CA TRP A 303 17.07 -4.53 -9.95
C TRP A 303 16.18 -5.20 -11.00
N ILE A 304 16.56 -6.36 -11.54
CA ILE A 304 15.71 -7.15 -12.42
C ILE A 304 14.45 -7.60 -11.67
N LEU A 305 14.60 -8.18 -10.47
CA LEU A 305 13.48 -8.63 -9.64
C LEU A 305 12.58 -7.46 -9.26
N LEU A 306 13.15 -6.33 -8.83
CA LEU A 306 12.40 -5.13 -8.47
C LEU A 306 11.67 -4.53 -9.67
N SER A 307 12.28 -4.53 -10.86
CA SER A 307 11.66 -4.07 -12.10
C SER A 307 10.46 -4.94 -12.52
N LEU A 308 10.56 -6.26 -12.39
CA LEU A 308 9.45 -7.19 -12.61
C LEU A 308 8.31 -6.92 -11.62
N TYR A 309 8.68 -6.75 -10.35
CA TYR A 309 7.73 -6.46 -9.29
C TYR A 309 7.04 -5.11 -9.49
N GLN A 310 7.76 -4.06 -9.88
CA GLN A 310 7.23 -2.74 -10.22
C GLN A 310 6.23 -2.80 -11.39
N ASP A 311 6.48 -3.65 -12.39
CA ASP A 311 5.54 -3.89 -13.50
C ASP A 311 4.23 -4.52 -12.98
N VAL A 312 4.31 -5.54 -12.13
CA VAL A 312 3.14 -6.18 -11.50
C VAL A 312 2.39 -5.17 -10.62
N LEU A 313 3.12 -4.40 -9.82
CA LEU A 313 2.57 -3.40 -8.93
C LEU A 313 1.85 -2.28 -9.71
N SER A 314 2.45 -1.80 -10.80
CA SER A 314 1.85 -0.80 -11.67
C SER A 314 0.53 -1.29 -12.26
N ASN A 315 0.46 -2.56 -12.69
CA ASN A 315 -0.79 -3.19 -13.13
C ASN A 315 -1.85 -3.22 -12.01
N VAL A 316 -1.49 -3.68 -10.81
CA VAL A 316 -2.41 -3.75 -9.66
C VAL A 316 -2.94 -2.35 -9.30
N LEU A 317 -2.09 -1.34 -9.29
CA LEU A 317 -2.45 0.05 -8.97
C LEU A 317 -3.40 0.69 -9.99
N LEU A 318 -3.45 0.20 -11.22
CA LEU A 318 -4.44 0.66 -12.22
C LEU A 318 -5.84 0.10 -11.95
N GLY A 319 -5.94 -1.06 -11.30
CA GLY A 319 -7.22 -1.64 -10.87
C GLY A 319 -7.84 -0.92 -9.66
N ILE A 320 -7.15 0.03 -9.04
CA ILE A 320 -7.64 0.77 -7.87
C ILE A 320 -8.30 2.06 -8.34
N ASN A 321 -9.63 2.10 -8.30
CA ASN A 321 -10.40 3.29 -8.60
C ASN A 321 -10.81 4.03 -7.34
N LYS A 322 -10.96 5.35 -7.47
CA LYS A 322 -11.49 6.22 -6.42
C LYS A 322 -12.73 6.98 -6.91
N HIS A 323 -13.76 7.00 -6.07
CA HIS A 323 -14.51 8.22 -5.80
C HIS A 323 -13.62 9.16 -4.95
N PRO A 324 -13.72 10.49 -5.10
CA PRO A 324 -12.62 11.39 -4.83
C PRO A 324 -12.26 11.42 -3.32
N VAL A 325 -10.98 11.70 -3.06
CA VAL A 325 -10.40 12.30 -1.83
C VAL A 325 -9.58 11.40 -0.87
N CYS A 326 -8.53 12.04 -0.32
CA CYS A 326 -7.74 11.83 0.91
C CYS A 326 -7.50 10.41 1.43
N LEU A 327 -6.34 9.83 1.09
CA LEU A 327 -5.75 8.77 1.93
C LEU A 327 -4.40 9.18 2.52
N LEU A 328 -3.67 10.09 1.88
CA LEU A 328 -2.32 10.44 2.32
C LEU A 328 -2.09 11.95 2.53
N PHE A 329 -2.95 12.80 1.94
CA PHE A 329 -2.91 14.25 2.18
C PHE A 329 -3.19 14.59 3.66
N ASN A 330 -4.02 13.79 4.34
CA ASN A 330 -4.37 14.05 5.74
C ASN A 330 -3.29 13.62 6.74
N LEU A 331 -2.26 12.83 6.40
CA LEU A 331 -1.17 12.60 7.37
C LEU A 331 -0.30 13.86 7.47
N PHE A 332 0.09 14.44 6.33
CA PHE A 332 0.87 15.68 6.28
C PHE A 332 0.06 16.91 6.72
N VAL A 333 -1.20 17.03 6.31
CA VAL A 333 -2.08 18.13 6.74
C VAL A 333 -2.44 18.03 8.23
N PHE A 334 -2.63 16.82 8.78
CA PHE A 334 -2.93 16.65 10.21
C PHE A 334 -1.71 16.89 11.10
N ILE A 335 -0.49 16.60 10.62
CA ILE A 335 0.76 16.95 11.32
C ILE A 335 1.06 18.47 11.21
N LEU A 336 0.64 19.13 10.13
CA LEU A 336 0.87 20.57 9.92
C LEU A 336 -0.25 21.49 10.44
N ASN A 337 -1.46 20.97 10.72
CA ASN A 337 -2.63 21.74 11.19
C ASN A 337 -3.15 21.29 12.58
N GLY A 338 -2.41 20.44 13.29
CA GLY A 338 -2.62 20.14 14.71
C GLY A 338 -1.44 20.65 15.51
#